data_AF-A0A1W2EY19-F1
#
_entry.id   AF-A0A1W2EY19-F1
#
_cell.length_a   1.000
_cell.length_b   1.000
_cell.length_c   1.000
_cell.angle_alpha   90.00
_cell.angle_beta   90.00
_cell.angle_gamma   90.00
#
_symmetry.space_group_name_H-M   'P 1'
#
loop_
_entity.id
_entity.type
_entity.pdbx_description
1 polymer ?
#
loop_
_entity_poly.entity_id
_entity_poly.type
_entity_poly.pdbx_seq_one_letter_code
_entity_poly.pdbx_strand_id
1 'polypeptide(L)'
;MSRNTNEFCTTTLARVLELLAVPQMLCRRRSCRRMGRCRRYFPSNGEPCCMRNLNAEQRALVEAIHNKTSMIIYFGRAKTELYASEWSDMRDLEDAAVEVARCVCPDWSRKTFNAFLRARAKAPPPEFEGDMVVPPALLRPRP
;
A
#
# COMPACT_ATOMS: atom_id res chain seq x y z
N MET A 1 -27.36 -5.16 -24.75
CA MET A 1 -26.89 -3.90 -24.14
C MET A 1 -26.06 -4.23 -22.90
N SER A 2 -24.75 -4.46 -23.09
CA SER A 2 -23.82 -4.77 -22.01
C SER A 2 -23.63 -3.55 -21.13
N ARG A 3 -24.01 -3.65 -19.86
CA ARG A 3 -23.67 -2.65 -18.84
C ARG A 3 -22.16 -2.69 -18.65
N ASN A 4 -21.49 -1.62 -19.04
CA ASN A 4 -20.08 -1.35 -18.74
C ASN A 4 -19.86 -1.37 -17.22
N THR A 5 -19.43 -2.50 -16.65
CA THR A 5 -18.94 -2.61 -15.27
C THR A 5 -17.46 -2.22 -15.13
N ASN A 6 -16.97 -1.33 -16.02
CA ASN A 6 -15.62 -0.76 -15.97
C ASN A 6 -15.56 0.56 -15.16
N GLU A 7 -16.55 0.80 -14.30
CA GLU A 7 -16.56 1.93 -13.38
C GLU A 7 -15.93 1.50 -12.04
N PHE A 8 -14.68 1.95 -11.83
CA PHE A 8 -13.96 2.02 -10.54
C PHE A 8 -13.16 0.80 -10.00
N CYS A 9 -12.69 -0.13 -10.84
CA CYS A 9 -11.53 -0.95 -10.44
C CYS A 9 -10.21 -0.21 -10.69
N THR A 10 -9.94 0.86 -9.92
CA THR A 10 -8.55 1.28 -9.73
C THR A 10 -7.84 0.16 -9.01
N THR A 11 -6.90 -0.52 -9.67
CA THR A 11 -6.10 -1.56 -9.01
C THR A 11 -5.40 -0.96 -7.80
N THR A 12 -5.19 -1.76 -6.75
CA THR A 12 -4.44 -1.32 -5.56
C THR A 12 -3.12 -0.66 -5.96
N LEU A 13 -2.42 -1.23 -6.95
CA LEU A 13 -1.19 -0.69 -7.52
C LEU A 13 -1.35 0.72 -8.10
N ALA A 14 -2.45 1.01 -8.82
CA ALA A 14 -2.70 2.36 -9.32
C ALA A 14 -2.89 3.37 -8.18
N ARG A 15 -3.54 2.97 -7.08
CA ARG A 15 -3.70 3.83 -5.90
C ARG A 15 -2.40 4.05 -5.14
N VAL A 16 -1.54 3.03 -5.05
CA VAL A 16 -0.18 3.21 -4.52
C VAL A 16 0.57 4.27 -5.31
N LEU A 17 0.55 4.18 -6.64
CA LEU A 17 1.21 5.16 -7.51
C LEU A 17 0.65 6.58 -7.35
N GLU A 18 -0.67 6.71 -7.20
CA GLU A 18 -1.34 7.99 -6.93
C GLU A 18 -0.90 8.58 -5.58
N LEU A 19 -0.88 7.78 -4.51
CA LEU A 19 -0.46 8.19 -3.17
C LEU A 19 1.00 8.68 -3.17
N LEU A 20 1.87 7.99 -3.90
CA LEU A 20 3.28 8.35 -4.06
C LEU A 20 3.53 9.47 -5.09
N ALA A 21 2.47 10.09 -5.62
CA ALA A 21 2.53 11.13 -6.65
C ALA A 21 3.33 10.76 -7.92
N VAL A 22 3.53 9.47 -8.19
CA VAL A 22 4.32 8.98 -9.34
C VAL A 22 3.77 9.52 -10.68
N PRO A 23 2.44 9.58 -10.91
CA PRO A 23 1.90 10.15 -12.13
C PRO A 23 2.32 11.61 -12.38
N GLN A 24 2.51 12.42 -11.32
CA GLN A 24 2.89 13.83 -11.42
C GLN A 24 4.41 13.98 -11.60
N MET A 25 5.18 13.18 -10.86
CA MET A 25 6.63 13.31 -10.76
C MET A 25 7.37 12.64 -11.93
N LEU A 26 6.99 11.41 -12.29
CA LEU A 26 7.81 10.54 -13.15
C LEU A 26 7.14 10.16 -14.47
N CYS A 27 5.81 10.29 -14.58
CA CYS A 27 5.13 9.88 -15.80
C CYS A 27 5.39 10.83 -16.97
N ARG A 28 5.87 10.28 -18.09
CA ARG A 28 6.11 11.04 -19.34
C ARG A 28 4.83 11.52 -20.03
N ARG A 29 3.65 11.00 -19.66
CA ARG A 29 2.36 11.40 -20.27
C ARG A 29 1.74 12.61 -19.57
N ARG A 30 1.48 13.67 -20.35
CA ARG A 30 0.88 14.93 -19.86
C ARG A 30 -0.48 14.75 -19.16
N SER A 31 -1.32 13.83 -19.65
CA SER A 31 -2.62 13.57 -19.03
C SER A 31 -2.49 12.97 -17.63
N CYS A 32 -1.57 12.02 -17.43
CA CYS A 32 -1.32 11.42 -16.12
C CYS A 32 -0.80 12.47 -15.13
N ARG A 33 0.14 13.33 -15.56
CA ARG A 33 0.66 14.43 -14.73
C ARG A 33 -0.44 15.40 -14.30
N ARG A 34 -1.29 15.85 -15.22
CA ARG A 34 -2.36 16.81 -14.91
C ARG A 34 -3.45 16.26 -13.99
N MET A 35 -3.74 14.98 -14.09
CA MET A 35 -4.83 14.37 -13.32
C MET A 35 -4.36 13.70 -12.03
N GLY A 36 -3.04 13.60 -11.82
CA GLY A 36 -2.47 12.89 -10.68
C GLY A 36 -2.70 11.38 -10.68
N ARG A 37 -3.18 10.78 -11.79
CA ARG A 37 -3.51 9.36 -11.86
C ARG A 37 -3.16 8.70 -13.19
N CYS A 38 -2.80 7.43 -13.12
CA CYS A 38 -2.53 6.61 -14.30
C CYS A 38 -3.84 6.08 -14.89
N ARG A 39 -4.15 6.44 -16.15
CA ARG A 39 -5.34 5.92 -16.85
C ARG A 39 -5.04 4.87 -17.91
N ARG A 40 -3.77 4.50 -18.08
CA ARG A 40 -3.35 3.55 -19.12
C ARG A 40 -2.66 2.37 -18.45
N TYR A 41 -3.11 1.18 -18.82
CA TYR A 41 -2.59 -0.08 -18.32
C TYR A 41 -2.02 -0.87 -19.50
N PHE A 42 -0.97 -1.65 -19.25
CA PHE A 42 -0.41 -2.55 -20.25
C PHE A 42 -1.34 -3.77 -20.40
N PRO A 43 -1.79 -4.12 -21.62
CA PRO A 43 -2.72 -5.24 -21.81
C PRO A 43 -2.13 -6.60 -21.40
N SER A 44 -0.80 -6.75 -21.46
CA SER A 44 -0.11 -8.01 -21.20
C SER A 44 -0.11 -8.44 -19.73
N ASN A 45 -0.08 -7.48 -18.79
CA ASN A 45 0.05 -7.75 -17.36
C ASN A 45 -0.87 -6.88 -16.48
N GLY A 46 -1.66 -5.99 -17.08
CA GLY A 46 -2.53 -5.08 -16.34
C GLY A 46 -1.78 -3.99 -15.55
N GLU A 47 -0.47 -3.84 -15.72
CA GLU A 47 0.30 -2.86 -14.94
C GLU A 47 0.01 -1.42 -15.41
N PRO A 48 -0.07 -0.46 -14.47
CA PRO A 48 -0.15 0.96 -14.81
C PRO A 48 1.09 1.40 -15.58
N CYS A 49 0.90 2.17 -16.66
CA CYS A 49 2.01 2.63 -17.51
C CYS A 49 3.06 3.46 -16.77
N CYS A 50 2.68 4.06 -15.63
CA CYS A 50 3.58 4.84 -14.79
C CYS A 50 4.70 3.98 -14.17
N MET A 51 4.47 2.68 -13.95
CA MET A 51 5.47 1.72 -13.43
C MET A 51 6.74 1.66 -14.29
N ARG A 52 6.62 1.89 -15.60
CA ARG A 52 7.76 1.83 -16.54
C ARG A 52 8.75 2.99 -16.39
N ASN A 53 8.37 4.07 -15.71
CA ASN A 53 9.24 5.23 -15.50
C ASN A 53 10.01 5.16 -14.17
N LEU A 54 9.78 4.11 -13.37
CA LEU A 54 10.47 3.89 -12.10
C LEU A 54 11.81 3.19 -12.34
N ASN A 55 12.82 3.52 -11.54
CA ASN A 55 14.02 2.70 -11.42
C ASN A 55 13.75 1.45 -10.55
N ALA A 56 14.74 0.57 -10.39
CA ALA A 56 14.58 -0.68 -9.66
C ALA A 56 14.19 -0.48 -8.17
N GLU A 57 14.85 0.47 -7.50
CA GLU A 57 14.60 0.77 -6.07
C GLU A 57 13.21 1.35 -5.84
N GLN A 58 12.81 2.34 -6.65
CA GLN A 58 11.48 2.95 -6.60
C GLN A 58 10.39 1.90 -6.90
N ARG A 59 10.65 1.00 -7.84
CA ARG A 59 9.74 -0.08 -8.16
C ARG A 59 9.59 -1.05 -6.99
N ALA A 60 10.69 -1.43 -6.35
CA ALA A 60 10.67 -2.30 -5.17
C ALA A 60 9.86 -1.67 -4.02
N LEU A 61 10.01 -0.36 -3.78
CA LEU A 61 9.22 0.36 -2.76
C LEU A 61 7.71 0.35 -3.09
N VAL A 62 7.36 0.63 -4.33
CA VAL A 62 5.96 0.59 -4.80
C VAL A 62 5.37 -0.82 -4.63
N GLU A 63 6.13 -1.85 -4.99
CA GLU A 63 5.73 -3.24 -4.84
C GLU A 63 5.60 -3.65 -3.36
N ALA A 64 6.49 -3.18 -2.48
CA ALA A 64 6.40 -3.40 -1.04
C ALA A 64 5.12 -2.81 -0.44
N ILE A 65 4.80 -1.55 -0.76
CA ILE A 65 3.56 -0.90 -0.32
C ILE A 65 2.34 -1.63 -0.89
N HIS A 66 2.37 -2.00 -2.18
CA HIS A 66 1.29 -2.75 -2.80
C HIS A 66 1.03 -4.11 -2.13
N ASN A 67 2.10 -4.84 -1.81
CA ASN A 67 2.02 -6.13 -1.13
C ASN A 67 1.49 -5.97 0.30
N LYS A 68 2.00 -5.00 1.08
CA LYS A 68 1.46 -4.72 2.42
C LYS A 68 0.01 -4.28 2.38
N THR A 69 -0.37 -3.44 1.42
CA THR A 69 -1.77 -3.01 1.24
C THR A 69 -2.67 -4.22 0.99
N SER A 70 -2.24 -5.14 0.13
CA SER A 70 -2.99 -6.37 -0.17
C SER A 70 -3.14 -7.25 1.07
N MET A 71 -2.08 -7.37 1.88
CA MET A 71 -2.13 -8.09 3.17
C MET A 71 -3.08 -7.42 4.16
N ILE A 72 -3.04 -6.09 4.33
CA ILE A 72 -3.95 -5.35 5.21
C ILE A 72 -5.41 -5.53 4.80
N ILE A 73 -5.71 -5.47 3.50
CA ILE A 73 -7.08 -5.68 2.99
C ILE A 73 -7.55 -7.10 3.30
N TYR A 74 -6.66 -8.09 3.19
CA TYR A 74 -6.98 -9.50 3.42
C TYR A 74 -7.08 -9.84 4.92
N PHE A 75 -6.01 -9.60 5.68
CA PHE A 75 -5.87 -9.97 7.09
C PHE A 75 -6.50 -8.96 8.06
N GLY A 76 -6.55 -7.68 7.71
CA GLY A 76 -7.25 -6.67 8.52
C GLY A 76 -8.75 -6.96 8.65
N ARG A 77 -9.35 -7.65 7.66
CA ARG A 77 -10.72 -8.18 7.74
C ARG A 77 -10.84 -9.32 8.75
N ALA A 78 -9.85 -10.20 8.78
CA ALA A 78 -9.78 -11.32 9.71
C ALA A 78 -9.40 -10.90 11.13
N LYS A 79 -9.01 -9.62 11.34
CA LYS A 79 -8.51 -9.06 12.62
C LYS A 79 -7.33 -9.84 13.21
N THR A 80 -6.57 -10.52 12.36
CA THR A 80 -5.46 -11.39 12.79
C THR A 80 -4.20 -10.60 13.10
N GLU A 81 -4.03 -9.43 12.50
CA GLU A 81 -2.83 -8.60 12.63
C GLU A 81 -3.18 -7.12 12.60
N LEU A 82 -2.53 -6.31 13.44
CA LEU A 82 -2.78 -4.87 13.56
C LEU A 82 -1.95 -4.03 12.58
N TYR A 83 -0.92 -4.62 11.93
CA TYR A 83 0.04 -3.91 11.08
C TYR A 83 0.57 -2.66 11.76
N ALA A 84 1.09 -2.91 12.95
CA ALA A 84 1.54 -1.91 13.89
C ALA A 84 2.94 -2.31 14.40
N SER A 85 3.91 -2.30 13.49
CA SER A 85 5.29 -2.69 13.75
C SER A 85 5.95 -1.82 14.82
N GLU A 86 6.76 -2.45 15.67
CA GLU A 86 7.56 -1.76 16.70
C GLU A 86 8.75 -0.99 16.10
N TRP A 87 9.06 -1.21 14.82
CA TRP A 87 10.17 -0.56 14.09
C TRP A 87 9.67 0.61 13.23
N SER A 88 10.32 1.77 13.30
CA SER A 88 9.89 3.01 12.62
C SER A 88 9.71 2.85 11.11
N ASP A 89 10.68 2.26 10.42
CA ASP A 89 10.65 2.22 8.94
C ASP A 89 9.57 1.29 8.43
N MET A 90 9.37 0.17 9.13
CA MET A 90 8.27 -0.75 8.85
C MET A 90 6.93 -0.12 9.24
N ARG A 91 6.88 0.68 10.31
CA ARG A 91 5.68 1.41 10.71
C ARG A 91 5.26 2.40 9.62
N ASP A 92 6.21 3.15 9.06
CA ASP A 92 5.95 4.09 7.97
C ASP A 92 5.43 3.39 6.71
N LEU A 93 6.02 2.23 6.37
CA LEU A 93 5.55 1.39 5.27
C LEU A 93 4.11 0.90 5.50
N GLU A 94 3.81 0.45 6.71
CA GLU A 94 2.47 0.00 7.10
C GLU A 94 1.46 1.15 7.11
N ASP A 95 1.84 2.33 7.59
CA ASP A 95 1.01 3.53 7.58
C ASP A 95 0.65 3.93 6.15
N ALA A 96 1.64 3.98 5.25
CA ALA A 96 1.40 4.23 3.83
C ALA A 96 0.45 3.19 3.22
N ALA A 97 0.63 1.91 3.54
CA ALA A 97 -0.22 0.83 3.06
C ALA A 97 -1.65 0.89 3.63
N VAL A 98 -1.83 1.32 4.89
CA VAL A 98 -3.14 1.53 5.51
C VAL A 98 -3.89 2.66 4.81
N GLU A 99 -3.22 3.76 4.48
CA GLU A 99 -3.84 4.88 3.75
C GLU A 99 -4.31 4.44 2.35
N VAL A 100 -3.51 3.65 1.62
CA VAL A 100 -3.95 3.08 0.34
C VAL A 100 -5.12 2.13 0.55
N ALA A 101 -5.06 1.24 1.55
CA ALA A 101 -6.12 0.29 1.86
C ALA A 101 -7.44 0.99 2.16
N ARG A 102 -7.40 2.14 2.87
CA ARG A 102 -8.56 2.97 3.16
C ARG A 102 -9.23 3.50 1.89
N CYS A 103 -8.46 3.87 0.87
CA CYS A 103 -8.98 4.36 -0.41
C CYS A 103 -9.59 3.27 -1.30
N VAL A 104 -9.18 2.00 -1.14
CA VAL A 104 -9.66 0.88 -1.97
C VAL A 104 -10.65 -0.04 -1.25
N CYS A 105 -10.82 0.11 0.07
CA CYS A 105 -11.73 -0.73 0.84
C CYS A 105 -13.18 -0.53 0.39
N PRO A 106 -13.88 -1.58 -0.09
CA PRO A 106 -15.24 -1.43 -0.55
C PRO A 106 -16.21 -1.20 0.61
N ASP A 107 -17.27 -0.44 0.32
CA ASP A 107 -18.26 0.08 1.27
C ASP A 107 -18.82 -0.97 2.24
N TRP A 108 -19.12 -2.17 1.76
CA TRP A 108 -19.67 -3.27 2.56
C TRP A 108 -18.68 -3.78 3.63
N SER A 109 -17.38 -3.60 3.45
CA SER A 109 -16.33 -3.99 4.40
C SER A 109 -15.83 -2.84 5.30
N ARG A 110 -16.33 -1.62 5.06
CA ARG A 110 -15.84 -0.40 5.71
C ARG A 110 -16.03 -0.37 7.22
N LYS A 111 -17.11 -0.98 7.75
CA LYS A 111 -17.33 -1.08 9.20
C LYS A 111 -16.23 -1.91 9.89
N THR A 112 -15.91 -3.07 9.34
CA THR A 112 -14.85 -3.95 9.87
C THR A 112 -13.49 -3.28 9.75
N PHE A 113 -13.22 -2.65 8.61
CA PHE A 113 -11.97 -1.92 8.40
C PHE A 113 -11.81 -0.75 9.37
N ASN A 114 -12.86 0.05 9.61
CA ASN A 114 -12.83 1.12 10.61
C ASN A 114 -12.62 0.60 12.03
N ALA A 115 -13.15 -0.58 12.37
CA ALA A 115 -12.88 -1.22 13.67
C ALA A 115 -11.40 -1.62 13.79
N PHE A 116 -10.81 -2.16 12.71
CA PHE A 116 -9.37 -2.41 12.61
C PHE A 116 -8.57 -1.11 12.82
N LEU A 117 -8.90 -0.02 12.12
CA LEU A 117 -8.22 1.28 12.28
C LEU A 117 -8.26 1.79 13.72
N ARG A 118 -9.41 1.65 14.39
CA ARG A 118 -9.56 2.05 15.81
C ARG A 118 -8.74 1.17 16.75
N ALA A 119 -8.60 -0.11 16.47
CA ALA A 119 -7.74 -1.00 17.25
C ALA A 119 -6.27 -0.64 17.04
N ARG A 120 -5.87 -0.43 15.78
CA ARG A 120 -4.51 -0.02 15.40
C ARG A 120 -4.10 1.33 16.00
N ALA A 121 -5.01 2.30 16.04
CA ALA A 121 -4.75 3.62 16.64
C ALA A 121 -4.45 3.58 18.15
N LYS A 122 -4.72 2.45 18.82
CA LYS A 122 -4.37 2.22 20.22
C LYS A 122 -3.01 1.52 20.40
N ALA A 123 -2.36 1.12 19.30
CA ALA A 123 -1.05 0.52 19.36
C ALA A 123 -0.03 1.54 19.89
N PRO A 124 0.99 1.10 20.63
CA PRO A 124 2.07 1.99 21.05
C PRO A 124 2.80 2.57 19.83
N PRO A 125 3.46 3.74 20.01
CA PRO A 125 4.41 4.24 19.03
C PRO A 125 5.53 3.21 18.78
N PRO A 126 6.22 3.27 17.62
CA PRO A 126 7.37 2.40 17.38
C PRO A 126 8.44 2.64 18.46
N GLU A 127 9.00 1.56 18.99
CA GLU A 127 10.03 1.56 20.04
C GLU A 127 11.45 1.55 19.45
N PHE A 128 11.61 0.99 18.25
CA PHE A 128 12.90 0.84 17.59
C PHE A 128 13.01 1.76 16.36
N GLU A 129 14.17 2.37 16.19
CA GLU A 129 14.51 3.23 15.04
C GLU A 129 15.18 2.41 13.93
N GLY A 130 14.78 2.66 12.68
CA GLY A 130 15.33 2.05 11.47
C GLY A 130 14.56 0.82 10.97
N ASP A 131 15.20 0.10 10.05
CA ASP A 131 14.73 -1.15 9.49
C ASP A 131 15.11 -2.35 10.38
N MET A 132 14.51 -3.51 10.12
CA MET A 132 14.63 -4.72 10.94
C MET A 132 16.07 -5.32 10.87
N VAL A 133 17.05 -4.61 11.42
CA VAL A 133 18.33 -5.18 11.80
C VAL A 133 18.06 -5.88 13.11
N VAL A 134 17.82 -7.19 13.07
CA VAL A 134 17.70 -8.01 14.28
C VAL A 134 18.87 -7.65 15.20
N PRO A 135 18.65 -6.99 16.36
CA PRO A 135 19.74 -6.66 17.25
C PRO A 135 20.45 -7.97 17.59
N PRO A 136 21.79 -8.02 17.65
CA PRO A 136 22.51 -9.24 18.01
C PRO A 136 22.02 -9.87 19.33
N ALA A 137 21.38 -9.09 20.19
CA ALA A 137 20.73 -9.52 21.41
C ALA A 137 19.52 -10.46 21.21
N LEU A 138 18.78 -10.37 20.09
CA LEU A 138 17.63 -11.21 19.77
C LEU A 138 18.01 -12.47 18.96
N LEU A 139 19.26 -12.61 18.56
CA LEU A 139 19.82 -13.85 17.96
C LEU A 139 20.24 -14.88 19.02
N ARG A 140 20.04 -14.60 20.31
CA ARG A 140 20.33 -15.60 21.35
C ARG A 140 19.27 -16.71 21.28
N PRO A 141 19.67 -17.99 21.13
CA PRO A 141 18.73 -19.08 21.28
C PRO A 141 18.14 -19.00 22.70
N ARG A 142 16.81 -18.95 22.81
CA ARG A 142 16.16 -19.14 24.12
C ARG A 142 16.52 -20.56 24.61
N PRO A 143 16.93 -20.72 25.89
CA PRO A 143 17.24 -22.03 26.47
C PRO A 143 16.02 -22.95 26.51
#